data_AF-A0A1J0AKQ3-F1
#
_entry.id   AF-A0A1J0AKQ3-F1
#
_cell.length_a   1.000
_cell.length_b   1.000
_cell.length_c   1.000
_cell.angle_alpha   90.00
_cell.angle_beta   90.00
_cell.angle_gamma   90.00
#
_symmetry.space_group_name_H-M   'P 1'
#
loop_
_entity.id
_entity.type
_entity.pdbx_description
1 polymer ?
#
loop_
_entity_poly.entity_id
_entity_poly.type
_entity_poly.pdbx_seq_one_letter_code
_entity_poly.pdbx_strand_id
1 'polypeptide(L)'
;MIGEIKMRLNAVMKNSDFSTDKIMGTLSLLEKKSLSSRPSLVFNDPGDELHKKAAVQLKNLGYEVYQFKDTDTASSMMYNPLDYIVELQKNGMNEKANETLEDITHFLFEDEEGTFEDLARSVFKNKLVSLIERSTEKAGRMVSLNSIVIDESDVLNQPVRLREVNETILMNIKAKLHAHELRNLSKTNLNMSDIGFSEKPVAIFLGDSDNSLFNYSKSIFIEHLYLCLVKKTNSKKPQCDRQVYITLRDFEKMNPIRNIDIMVSLSVSARIYFNLLFDSELELLKRYGETTTSRILGNCKRSIGAEYAYLVG
;
A
#
# COMPACT_ATOMS: atom_id res chain seq x y z
N MET A 1 27.70 -30.96 13.34
CA MET A 1 27.28 -29.54 13.31
C MET A 1 26.19 -29.40 12.27
N ILE A 2 24.94 -29.46 12.70
CA ILE A 2 23.80 -29.19 11.83
C ILE A 2 23.79 -27.67 11.63
N GLY A 3 24.15 -27.21 10.45
CA GLY A 3 24.02 -25.80 10.10
C GLY A 3 22.55 -25.42 10.21
N GLU A 4 22.22 -24.49 11.10
CA GLU A 4 20.90 -23.89 11.14
C GLU A 4 20.59 -23.33 9.76
N ILE A 5 19.69 -24.01 9.04
CA ILE A 5 18.99 -23.42 7.91
C ILE A 5 18.24 -22.21 8.49
N LYS A 6 18.76 -20.99 8.29
CA LYS A 6 18.03 -19.75 8.63
C LYS A 6 16.74 -19.73 7.79
N MET A 7 15.67 -20.29 8.31
CA MET A 7 14.35 -20.24 7.69
C MET A 7 13.91 -18.77 7.62
N ARG A 8 13.71 -18.28 6.40
CA ARG A 8 13.15 -16.96 6.14
C ARG A 8 11.63 -17.08 6.25
N LEU A 9 11.03 -16.42 7.24
CA LEU A 9 9.64 -16.58 7.62
C LEU A 9 8.97 -15.22 7.77
N ASN A 10 7.64 -15.21 7.67
CA ASN A 10 6.85 -14.09 8.14
C ASN A 10 6.88 -14.03 9.67
N ALA A 11 6.82 -12.83 10.23
CA ALA A 11 7.03 -12.60 11.65
C ALA A 11 5.98 -11.66 12.24
N VAL A 12 5.65 -11.92 13.50
CA VAL A 12 4.84 -11.05 14.36
C VAL A 12 5.66 -10.65 15.59
N MET A 13 5.64 -9.37 15.94
CA MET A 13 6.52 -8.77 16.95
C MET A 13 5.81 -7.66 17.72
N LYS A 14 6.34 -7.29 18.89
CA LYS A 14 5.93 -6.05 19.57
C LYS A 14 6.64 -4.85 18.97
N ASN A 15 5.98 -3.69 18.88
CA ASN A 15 6.64 -2.45 18.43
C ASN A 15 7.82 -2.09 19.35
N SER A 16 7.71 -2.35 20.66
CA SER A 16 8.79 -2.14 21.64
C SER A 16 10.07 -2.89 21.33
N ASP A 17 9.98 -4.02 20.64
CA ASP A 17 11.11 -4.92 20.42
C ASP A 17 11.92 -4.51 19.17
N PHE A 18 11.40 -3.57 18.37
CA PHE A 18 11.90 -3.24 17.04
C PHE A 18 12.01 -1.73 16.82
N SER A 19 12.91 -1.09 17.59
CA SER A 19 13.18 0.34 17.48
C SER A 19 13.88 0.72 16.17
N THR A 20 13.78 2.00 15.80
CA THR A 20 14.49 2.57 14.64
C THR A 20 15.99 2.26 14.67
N ASP A 21 16.63 2.28 15.84
CA ASP A 21 18.07 1.99 15.96
C ASP A 21 18.40 0.51 15.71
N LYS A 22 17.52 -0.43 16.10
CA LYS A 22 17.68 -1.85 15.75
C LYS A 22 17.55 -2.07 14.25
N ILE A 23 16.63 -1.36 13.59
CA ILE A 23 16.51 -1.40 12.13
C ILE A 23 17.80 -0.89 11.50
N MET A 24 18.31 0.27 11.93
CA MET A 24 19.57 0.81 11.45
C MET A 24 20.75 -0.17 11.62
N GLY A 25 20.87 -0.79 12.78
CA GLY A 25 21.89 -1.82 13.02
C GLY A 25 21.78 -2.99 12.04
N THR A 26 20.55 -3.39 11.70
CA THR A 26 20.30 -4.44 10.70
C THR A 26 20.63 -3.97 9.28
N LEU A 27 20.29 -2.73 8.92
CA LEU A 27 20.59 -2.14 7.62
C LEU A 27 22.11 -2.04 7.37
N SER A 28 22.91 -1.74 8.40
CA SER A 28 24.37 -1.71 8.28
C SER A 28 24.97 -3.07 7.89
N LEU A 29 24.27 -4.18 8.14
CA LEU A 29 24.73 -5.51 7.71
C LEU A 29 24.60 -5.72 6.19
N LEU A 30 23.81 -4.89 5.49
CA LEU A 30 23.67 -4.91 4.03
C LEU A 30 24.95 -4.44 3.31
N GLU A 31 25.83 -3.71 3.99
CA GLU A 31 27.16 -3.32 3.47
C GLU A 31 27.96 -4.55 3.04
N LYS A 32 27.81 -5.65 3.78
CA LYS A 32 28.51 -6.93 3.52
C LYS A 32 27.92 -7.73 2.36
N LYS A 33 26.75 -7.34 1.84
CA LYS A 33 26.06 -8.02 0.74
C LYS A 33 26.35 -7.35 -0.59
N SER A 34 26.46 -8.14 -1.66
CA SER A 34 26.50 -7.63 -3.03
C SER A 34 25.19 -6.93 -3.38
N LEU A 35 25.23 -5.94 -4.29
CA LEU A 35 24.01 -5.21 -4.71
C LEU A 35 22.90 -6.14 -5.21
N SER A 36 23.26 -7.22 -5.95
CA SER A 36 22.32 -8.22 -6.46
C SER A 36 21.67 -9.09 -5.37
N SER A 37 22.29 -9.21 -4.19
CA SER A 37 21.76 -10.03 -3.08
C SER A 37 21.05 -9.21 -1.99
N ARG A 38 21.13 -7.87 -2.07
CA ARG A 38 20.43 -6.97 -1.15
C ARG A 38 18.91 -7.07 -1.34
N PRO A 39 18.09 -7.19 -0.29
CA PRO A 39 16.64 -7.21 -0.43
C PRO A 39 16.08 -5.84 -0.78
N SER A 40 14.89 -5.79 -1.36
CA SER A 40 14.04 -4.59 -1.36
C SER A 40 13.26 -4.49 -0.06
N LEU A 41 13.00 -3.25 0.36
CA LEU A 41 12.48 -2.90 1.67
C LEU A 41 11.25 -2.01 1.53
N VAL A 42 10.19 -2.33 2.24
CA VAL A 42 9.01 -1.49 2.37
C VAL A 42 8.71 -1.35 3.85
N PHE A 43 8.64 -0.12 4.33
CA PHE A 43 8.31 0.21 5.71
C PHE A 43 7.06 1.08 5.70
N ASN A 44 6.11 0.86 6.60
CA ASN A 44 5.39 2.01 7.11
C ASN A 44 6.25 2.64 8.21
N ASP A 45 6.31 3.96 8.21
CA ASP A 45 7.23 4.70 9.06
C ASP A 45 6.48 5.79 9.80
N PRO A 46 5.75 5.43 10.86
CA PRO A 46 5.06 6.43 11.66
C PRO A 46 6.06 7.43 12.25
N GLY A 47 5.76 8.73 12.10
CA GLY A 47 6.64 9.85 12.49
C GLY A 47 7.83 10.15 11.56
N ASP A 48 7.99 9.43 10.44
CA ASP A 48 9.11 9.53 9.48
C ASP A 48 10.51 9.32 10.09
N GLU A 49 10.61 8.73 11.28
CA GLU A 49 11.87 8.62 12.01
C GLU A 49 12.88 7.73 11.28
N LEU A 50 12.40 6.60 10.73
CA LEU A 50 13.27 5.65 10.05
C LEU A 50 13.75 6.23 8.72
N HIS A 51 12.89 6.86 7.94
CA HIS A 51 13.27 7.51 6.68
C HIS A 51 14.35 8.57 6.93
N LYS A 52 14.17 9.44 7.92
CA LYS A 52 15.15 10.49 8.30
C LYS A 52 16.53 9.91 8.62
N LYS A 53 16.60 8.74 9.27
CA LYS A 53 17.86 8.08 9.64
C LYS A 53 18.44 7.20 8.52
N ALA A 54 17.60 6.46 7.80
CA ALA A 54 18.02 5.38 6.92
C ALA A 54 18.21 5.80 5.45
N ALA A 55 17.50 6.82 4.97
CA ALA A 55 17.42 7.13 3.54
C ALA A 55 18.80 7.41 2.91
N VAL A 56 19.66 8.17 3.59
CA VAL A 56 21.01 8.49 3.09
C VAL A 56 21.88 7.23 3.07
N GLN A 57 21.85 6.42 4.11
CA GLN A 57 22.60 5.16 4.16
C GLN A 57 22.16 4.22 3.04
N LEU A 58 20.86 4.04 2.84
CA LEU A 58 20.31 3.18 1.79
C LEU A 58 20.71 3.67 0.38
N LYS A 59 20.66 4.99 0.13
CA LYS A 59 21.17 5.56 -1.13
C LYS A 59 22.66 5.27 -1.34
N ASN A 60 23.49 5.40 -0.30
CA ASN A 60 24.91 5.04 -0.35
C ASN A 60 25.12 3.53 -0.58
N LEU A 61 24.17 2.70 -0.15
CA LEU A 61 24.09 1.27 -0.45
C LEU A 61 23.47 0.97 -1.82
N GLY A 62 23.30 1.96 -2.69
CA GLY A 62 22.82 1.78 -4.05
C GLY A 62 21.33 1.46 -4.16
N TYR A 63 20.54 1.71 -3.12
CA TYR A 63 19.09 1.61 -3.19
C TYR A 63 18.49 2.78 -3.96
N GLU A 64 17.43 2.50 -4.72
CA GLU A 64 16.46 3.52 -5.08
C GLU A 64 15.53 3.75 -3.89
N VAL A 65 15.52 4.97 -3.36
CA VAL A 65 14.80 5.30 -2.13
C VAL A 65 13.64 6.23 -2.42
N TYR A 66 12.44 5.81 -2.03
CA TYR A 66 11.19 6.54 -2.18
C TYR A 66 10.53 6.76 -0.81
N GLN A 67 9.87 7.90 -0.63
CA GLN A 67 8.98 8.16 0.50
C GLN A 67 7.59 8.41 -0.07
N PHE A 68 6.53 7.80 0.46
CA PHE A 68 5.15 8.10 0.09
C PHE A 68 4.51 8.90 1.23
N LYS A 69 4.33 10.20 0.99
CA LYS A 69 3.82 11.15 1.99
C LYS A 69 2.91 12.21 1.37
N ASP A 70 1.97 12.70 2.15
CA ASP A 70 1.07 13.83 1.86
C ASP A 70 1.76 15.20 2.05
N THR A 71 3.04 15.34 1.75
CA THR A 71 3.70 16.67 1.83
C THR A 71 4.12 17.13 0.45
N ASP A 72 4.24 18.45 0.30
CA ASP A 72 4.74 19.11 -0.93
C ASP A 72 6.26 18.96 -1.11
N THR A 73 6.89 18.02 -0.40
CA THR A 73 8.32 17.78 -0.57
C THR A 73 8.55 17.06 -1.89
N ALA A 74 9.50 17.55 -2.70
CA ALA A 74 9.88 16.93 -3.98
C ALA A 74 10.38 15.48 -3.84
N SER A 75 10.63 15.02 -2.61
CA SER A 75 10.99 13.65 -2.27
C SER A 75 9.82 12.66 -2.21
N SER A 76 8.58 13.14 -2.15
CA SER A 76 7.41 12.25 -2.10
C SER A 76 7.15 11.60 -3.46
N MET A 77 7.08 10.28 -3.49
CA MET A 77 6.62 9.51 -4.64
C MET A 77 5.12 9.73 -4.86
N MET A 78 4.67 9.47 -6.08
CA MET A 78 3.26 9.53 -6.42
C MET A 78 2.74 8.10 -6.59
N TYR A 79 1.61 7.81 -5.97
CA TYR A 79 0.93 6.52 -6.06
C TYR A 79 -0.56 6.73 -6.24
N ASN A 80 -1.10 6.23 -7.35
CA ASN A 80 -2.52 6.32 -7.64
C ASN A 80 -3.26 5.06 -7.17
N PRO A 81 -4.09 5.11 -6.11
CA PRO A 81 -4.83 3.96 -5.63
C PRO A 81 -5.84 3.42 -6.66
N LEU A 82 -6.27 4.23 -7.64
CA LEU A 82 -7.16 3.78 -8.71
C LEU A 82 -6.48 2.80 -9.67
N ASP A 83 -5.14 2.83 -9.78
CA ASP A 83 -4.40 1.85 -10.58
C ASP A 83 -4.58 0.43 -10.01
N TYR A 84 -4.74 0.30 -8.69
CA TYR A 84 -5.03 -0.99 -8.06
C TYR A 84 -6.40 -1.53 -8.47
N ILE A 85 -7.42 -0.67 -8.57
CA ILE A 85 -8.77 -1.08 -8.97
C ILE A 85 -8.78 -1.54 -10.42
N VAL A 86 -8.08 -0.82 -11.31
CA VAL A 86 -7.86 -1.23 -12.70
C VAL A 86 -7.16 -2.59 -12.76
N GLU A 87 -6.13 -2.81 -11.94
CA GLU A 87 -5.41 -4.09 -11.89
C GLU A 87 -6.33 -5.22 -11.36
N LEU A 88 -7.12 -4.98 -10.31
CA LEU A 88 -8.08 -5.96 -9.80
C LEU A 88 -9.10 -6.40 -10.86
N GLN A 89 -9.71 -5.45 -11.57
CA GLN A 89 -10.66 -5.76 -12.65
C GLN A 89 -10.01 -6.56 -13.78
N LYS A 90 -8.79 -6.21 -14.20
CA LYS A 90 -8.04 -6.96 -15.23
C LYS A 90 -7.77 -8.41 -14.82
N ASN A 91 -7.71 -8.70 -13.52
CA ASN A 91 -7.50 -10.05 -13.00
C ASN A 91 -8.83 -10.70 -12.55
N GLY A 92 -9.98 -10.15 -12.90
CA GLY A 92 -11.31 -10.70 -12.58
C GLY A 92 -11.72 -10.58 -11.10
N MET A 93 -11.00 -9.79 -10.31
CA MET A 93 -11.24 -9.62 -8.87
C MET A 93 -12.27 -8.50 -8.62
N ASN A 94 -13.43 -8.60 -9.26
CA ASN A 94 -14.43 -7.52 -9.33
C ASN A 94 -15.05 -7.16 -7.98
N GLU A 95 -15.26 -8.15 -7.10
CA GLU A 95 -15.78 -7.91 -5.74
C GLU A 95 -14.82 -7.01 -4.95
N LYS A 96 -13.54 -7.39 -4.90
CA LYS A 96 -12.50 -6.58 -4.24
C LYS A 96 -12.33 -5.21 -4.90
N ALA A 97 -12.45 -5.14 -6.23
CA ALA A 97 -12.39 -3.87 -6.96
C ALA A 97 -13.51 -2.92 -6.50
N ASN A 98 -14.75 -3.43 -6.41
CA ASN A 98 -15.91 -2.67 -5.96
C ASN A 98 -15.77 -2.25 -4.50
N GLU A 99 -15.37 -3.15 -3.59
CA GLU A 99 -15.11 -2.79 -2.19
C GLU A 99 -14.07 -1.66 -2.07
N THR A 100 -12.96 -1.74 -2.83
CA THR A 100 -11.93 -0.69 -2.82
C THR A 100 -12.50 0.65 -3.28
N LEU A 101 -13.36 0.61 -4.31
CA LEU A 101 -13.99 1.79 -4.86
C LEU A 101 -14.99 2.42 -3.87
N GLU A 102 -15.78 1.59 -3.18
CA GLU A 102 -16.69 2.04 -2.12
C GLU A 102 -15.91 2.69 -0.98
N ASP A 103 -14.81 2.09 -0.53
CA ASP A 103 -13.98 2.66 0.54
C ASP A 103 -13.38 4.02 0.13
N ILE A 104 -12.81 4.14 -1.08
CA ILE A 104 -12.28 5.43 -1.58
C ILE A 104 -13.41 6.47 -1.66
N THR A 105 -14.58 6.07 -2.16
CA THR A 105 -15.75 6.95 -2.25
C THR A 105 -16.22 7.35 -0.86
N HIS A 106 -16.22 6.43 0.10
CA HIS A 106 -16.59 6.72 1.48
C HIS A 106 -15.65 7.76 2.09
N PHE A 107 -14.33 7.57 2.04
CA PHE A 107 -13.37 8.54 2.58
C PHE A 107 -13.47 9.93 1.95
N LEU A 108 -13.88 10.03 0.68
CA LEU A 108 -14.06 11.32 0.00
C LEU A 108 -15.36 12.04 0.38
N PHE A 109 -16.40 11.30 0.76
CA PHE A 109 -17.74 11.81 1.03
C PHE A 109 -18.15 11.62 2.51
N GLU A 110 -17.22 11.26 3.39
CA GLU A 110 -17.46 11.06 4.82
C GLU A 110 -17.76 12.39 5.53
N ASP A 111 -18.66 12.38 6.52
CA ASP A 111 -19.02 13.52 7.40
C ASP A 111 -19.69 14.73 6.73
N GLU A 112 -20.00 14.67 5.44
CA GLU A 112 -20.61 15.80 4.71
C GLU A 112 -22.14 15.72 4.72
N GLU A 113 -22.78 16.83 5.05
CA GLU A 113 -24.24 16.97 5.07
C GLU A 113 -24.69 17.89 3.94
N GLY A 114 -25.58 17.40 3.07
CA GLY A 114 -26.07 18.21 1.97
C GLY A 114 -27.22 17.56 1.20
N THR A 115 -28.10 18.38 0.62
CA THR A 115 -29.27 17.90 -0.13
C THR A 115 -28.91 17.02 -1.33
N PHE A 116 -27.73 17.22 -1.91
CA PHE A 116 -27.26 16.49 -3.10
C PHE A 116 -26.16 15.46 -2.80
N GLU A 117 -25.80 15.25 -1.54
CA GLU A 117 -24.64 14.43 -1.15
C GLU A 117 -24.75 12.98 -1.63
N ASP A 118 -25.89 12.32 -1.36
CA ASP A 118 -26.12 10.94 -1.80
C ASP A 118 -26.11 10.80 -3.33
N LEU A 119 -26.68 11.79 -4.02
CA LEU A 119 -26.68 11.81 -5.49
C LEU A 119 -25.26 12.02 -6.02
N ALA A 120 -24.52 12.97 -5.46
CA ALA A 120 -23.15 13.29 -5.83
C ALA A 120 -22.22 12.08 -5.63
N ARG A 121 -22.33 11.41 -4.49
CA ARG A 121 -21.59 10.17 -4.17
C ARG A 121 -21.87 9.07 -5.19
N SER A 122 -23.15 8.84 -5.49
CA SER A 122 -23.58 7.82 -6.46
C SER A 122 -23.07 8.12 -7.87
N VAL A 123 -23.23 9.36 -8.34
CA VAL A 123 -22.76 9.83 -9.65
C VAL A 123 -21.24 9.74 -9.76
N PHE A 124 -20.52 10.20 -8.74
CA PHE A 124 -19.06 10.12 -8.68
C PHE A 124 -18.56 8.67 -8.79
N LYS A 125 -19.13 7.78 -7.98
CA LYS A 125 -18.79 6.35 -8.01
C LYS A 125 -19.04 5.73 -9.38
N ASN A 126 -20.23 5.95 -9.95
CA ASN A 126 -20.58 5.41 -11.26
C ASN A 126 -19.64 5.95 -12.35
N LYS A 127 -19.24 7.22 -12.26
CA LYS A 127 -18.25 7.79 -13.18
C LYS A 127 -16.90 7.11 -13.06
N LEU A 128 -16.43 6.86 -11.84
CA LEU A 128 -15.20 6.12 -11.60
C LEU A 128 -15.28 4.69 -12.18
N VAL A 129 -16.37 3.96 -11.94
CA VAL A 129 -16.59 2.63 -12.56
C VAL A 129 -16.41 2.71 -14.08
N SER A 130 -17.12 3.62 -14.75
CA SER A 130 -17.04 3.78 -16.20
C SER A 130 -15.64 4.19 -16.70
N LEU A 131 -14.90 5.00 -15.94
CA LEU A 131 -13.52 5.36 -16.29
C LEU A 131 -12.57 4.16 -16.17
N ILE A 132 -12.74 3.35 -15.11
CA ILE A 132 -11.92 2.16 -14.86
C ILE A 132 -12.23 1.09 -15.92
N GLU A 133 -13.50 0.83 -16.25
CA GLU A 133 -13.89 -0.09 -17.34
C GLU A 133 -13.28 0.32 -18.69
N ARG A 134 -13.32 1.60 -19.04
CA ARG A 134 -12.68 2.08 -20.28
C ARG A 134 -11.16 1.93 -20.26
N SER A 135 -10.54 2.05 -19.09
CA SER A 135 -9.09 1.86 -18.90
C SER A 135 -8.67 0.39 -19.03
N THR A 136 -9.53 -0.55 -18.62
CA THR A 136 -9.26 -1.98 -18.79
C THR A 136 -9.38 -2.40 -20.26
N GLU A 137 -10.35 -1.86 -21.00
CA GLU A 137 -10.54 -2.12 -22.43
C GLU A 137 -9.46 -1.48 -23.32
N LYS A 138 -9.07 -0.23 -23.02
CA LYS A 138 -8.05 0.51 -23.79
C LYS A 138 -6.78 0.62 -22.96
N ALA A 139 -5.88 -0.35 -23.15
CA ALA A 139 -4.57 -0.38 -22.51
C ALA A 139 -3.86 0.99 -22.61
N GLY A 140 -3.64 1.64 -21.47
CA GLY A 140 -2.83 2.87 -21.37
C GLY A 140 -3.57 4.14 -20.94
N ARG A 141 -4.91 4.13 -20.78
CA ARG A 141 -5.61 5.31 -20.24
C ARG A 141 -5.55 5.31 -18.71
N MET A 142 -4.69 6.14 -18.12
CA MET A 142 -4.64 6.35 -16.67
C MET A 142 -5.95 6.94 -16.16
N VAL A 143 -6.47 6.40 -15.06
CA VAL A 143 -7.64 6.96 -14.35
C VAL A 143 -7.13 7.77 -13.17
N SER A 144 -7.53 9.03 -13.07
CA SER A 144 -7.11 9.92 -11.98
C SER A 144 -8.30 10.68 -11.43
N LEU A 145 -8.28 11.00 -10.13
CA LEU A 145 -9.30 11.87 -9.52
C LEU A 145 -9.38 13.23 -10.23
N ASN A 146 -8.26 13.72 -10.76
CA ASN A 146 -8.18 14.97 -11.53
C ASN A 146 -8.85 14.90 -12.92
N SER A 147 -9.15 13.70 -13.41
CA SER A 147 -9.70 13.48 -14.75
C SER A 147 -11.22 13.28 -14.76
N ILE A 148 -11.86 13.36 -13.60
CA ILE A 148 -13.29 13.12 -13.45
C ILE A 148 -14.04 14.35 -13.94
N VAL A 149 -14.86 14.16 -14.98
CA VAL A 149 -15.74 15.18 -15.55
C VAL A 149 -17.15 14.60 -15.57
N ILE A 150 -18.07 15.19 -14.81
CA ILE A 150 -19.48 14.79 -14.81
C ILE A 150 -20.23 15.58 -15.86
N ASP A 151 -21.02 14.89 -16.68
CA ASP A 151 -21.83 15.46 -17.76
C ASP A 151 -23.33 15.21 -17.52
N GLU A 152 -24.20 15.79 -18.37
CA GLU A 152 -25.65 15.70 -18.19
C GLU A 152 -26.18 14.25 -18.23
N SER A 153 -25.51 13.35 -18.95
CA SER A 153 -25.93 11.95 -19.04
C SER A 153 -25.74 11.21 -17.71
N ASP A 154 -24.74 11.61 -16.92
CA ASP A 154 -24.47 11.04 -15.59
C ASP A 154 -25.56 11.42 -14.56
N VAL A 155 -26.32 12.50 -14.80
CA VAL A 155 -27.40 12.99 -13.93
C VAL A 155 -28.80 12.81 -14.54
N LEU A 156 -28.97 11.80 -15.40
CA LEU A 156 -30.24 11.46 -16.05
C LEU A 156 -30.85 12.62 -16.86
N ASN A 157 -29.99 13.43 -17.51
CA ASN A 157 -30.37 14.60 -18.31
C ASN A 157 -31.18 15.65 -17.51
N GLN A 158 -30.87 15.82 -16.23
CA GLN A 158 -31.45 16.87 -15.38
C GLN A 158 -30.43 18.00 -15.15
N PRO A 159 -30.35 18.99 -16.05
CA PRO A 159 -29.26 19.99 -16.06
C PRO A 159 -29.20 20.85 -14.78
N VAL A 160 -30.34 21.11 -14.13
CA VAL A 160 -30.38 21.81 -12.83
C VAL A 160 -29.63 21.01 -11.75
N ARG A 161 -29.68 19.67 -11.80
CA ARG A 161 -28.96 18.80 -10.86
C ARG A 161 -27.48 18.68 -11.19
N LEU A 162 -27.09 18.86 -12.46
CA LEU A 162 -25.69 18.73 -12.87
C LEU A 162 -24.78 19.71 -12.13
N ARG A 163 -25.23 20.97 -12.02
CA ARG A 163 -24.44 22.03 -11.37
C ARG A 163 -24.20 21.70 -9.89
N GLU A 164 -25.28 21.44 -9.15
CA GLU A 164 -25.23 21.13 -7.72
C GLU A 164 -24.38 19.88 -7.45
N VAL A 165 -24.57 18.81 -8.22
CA VAL A 165 -23.77 17.58 -8.10
C VAL A 165 -22.28 17.85 -8.34
N ASN A 166 -21.93 18.59 -9.40
CA ASN A 166 -20.53 18.94 -9.67
C ASN A 166 -19.92 19.80 -8.57
N GLU A 167 -20.67 20.78 -8.05
CA GLU A 167 -20.23 21.65 -6.95
C GLU A 167 -19.99 20.83 -5.68
N THR A 168 -20.91 19.91 -5.32
CA THR A 168 -20.75 18.99 -4.18
C THR A 168 -19.52 18.09 -4.33
N ILE A 169 -19.34 17.43 -5.48
CA ILE A 169 -18.16 16.57 -5.73
C ILE A 169 -16.86 17.37 -5.60
N LEU A 170 -16.80 18.55 -6.23
CA LEU A 170 -15.60 19.40 -6.20
C LEU A 170 -15.32 19.93 -4.80
N MET A 171 -16.35 20.28 -4.04
CA MET A 171 -16.24 20.70 -2.65
C MET A 171 -15.67 19.58 -1.79
N ASN A 172 -16.21 18.37 -1.88
CA ASN A 172 -15.74 17.20 -1.12
C ASN A 172 -14.28 16.86 -1.45
N ILE A 173 -13.90 16.84 -2.74
CA ILE A 173 -12.51 16.61 -3.13
C ILE A 173 -11.59 17.68 -2.53
N LYS A 174 -11.96 18.96 -2.60
CA LYS A 174 -11.12 20.06 -2.06
C LYS A 174 -11.06 20.09 -0.54
N ALA A 175 -12.14 19.68 0.13
CA ALA A 175 -12.23 19.61 1.58
C ALA A 175 -11.39 18.47 2.14
N LYS A 176 -11.39 17.31 1.45
CA LYS A 176 -10.68 16.11 1.89
C LYS A 176 -9.28 15.98 1.30
N LEU A 177 -8.95 16.65 0.20
CA LEU A 177 -7.63 16.56 -0.45
C LEU A 177 -7.11 17.95 -0.81
N HIS A 178 -6.07 18.37 -0.09
CA HIS A 178 -5.24 19.49 -0.47
C HIS A 178 -4.46 19.18 -1.77
N ALA A 179 -3.93 20.24 -2.39
CA ALA A 179 -3.29 20.16 -3.70
C ALA A 179 -2.15 19.11 -3.75
N HIS A 180 -1.37 18.97 -2.69
CA HIS A 180 -0.25 18.02 -2.62
C HIS A 180 -0.74 16.57 -2.46
N GLU A 181 -1.81 16.31 -1.69
CA GLU A 181 -2.41 14.98 -1.58
C GLU A 181 -3.01 14.56 -2.92
N LEU A 182 -3.79 15.44 -3.53
CA LEU A 182 -4.40 15.22 -4.84
C LEU A 182 -3.33 14.95 -5.91
N ARG A 183 -2.21 15.69 -5.89
CA ARG A 183 -1.05 15.44 -6.75
C ARG A 183 -0.43 14.07 -6.47
N ASN A 184 -0.14 13.75 -5.22
CA ASN A 184 0.57 12.53 -4.84
C ASN A 184 -0.29 11.28 -5.04
N LEU A 185 -1.62 11.42 -5.06
CA LEU A 185 -2.57 10.36 -5.40
C LEU A 185 -2.96 10.32 -6.88
N SER A 186 -2.46 11.24 -7.72
CA SER A 186 -2.96 11.40 -9.10
C SER A 186 -2.38 10.42 -10.11
N LYS A 187 -1.17 9.89 -9.86
CA LYS A 187 -0.40 9.06 -10.79
C LYS A 187 0.54 8.15 -10.02
N THR A 188 0.78 6.93 -10.52
CA THR A 188 1.87 6.08 -10.02
C THR A 188 3.17 6.37 -10.79
N ASN A 189 4.26 6.72 -10.10
CA ASN A 189 5.58 7.00 -10.72
C ASN A 189 6.63 5.92 -10.44
N LEU A 190 6.22 4.77 -9.93
CA LEU A 190 7.04 3.59 -9.69
C LEU A 190 6.41 2.37 -10.34
N ASN A 191 7.20 1.51 -10.97
CA ASN A 191 6.70 0.20 -11.38
C ASN A 191 6.79 -0.79 -10.21
N MET A 192 5.64 -1.24 -9.70
CA MET A 192 5.58 -2.17 -8.56
C MET A 192 6.40 -3.45 -8.77
N SER A 193 6.48 -3.92 -10.02
CA SER A 193 7.27 -5.12 -10.35
C SER A 193 8.77 -4.90 -10.14
N ASP A 194 9.28 -3.68 -10.25
CA ASP A 194 10.71 -3.43 -10.12
C ASP A 194 11.21 -3.65 -8.69
N ILE A 195 10.32 -3.56 -7.71
CA ILE A 195 10.61 -3.82 -6.29
C ILE A 195 11.10 -5.27 -6.09
N GLY A 196 10.55 -6.25 -6.82
CA GLY A 196 10.95 -7.67 -6.71
C GLY A 196 11.87 -8.17 -7.82
N PHE A 197 11.99 -7.45 -8.94
CA PHE A 197 12.56 -7.99 -10.18
C PHE A 197 13.54 -7.05 -10.90
N SER A 198 13.93 -5.93 -10.31
CA SER A 198 14.95 -5.04 -10.88
C SER A 198 16.37 -5.31 -10.34
N GLU A 199 17.37 -4.78 -11.04
CA GLU A 199 18.79 -4.94 -10.69
C GLU A 199 19.20 -4.16 -9.44
N LYS A 200 18.55 -3.02 -9.16
CA LYS A 200 18.80 -2.22 -7.96
C LYS A 200 17.78 -2.58 -6.87
N PRO A 201 18.19 -2.66 -5.61
CA PRO A 201 17.22 -2.83 -4.53
C PRO A 201 16.44 -1.52 -4.33
N VAL A 202 15.16 -1.64 -3.96
CA VAL A 202 14.28 -0.50 -3.73
C VAL A 202 13.96 -0.40 -2.24
N ALA A 203 13.95 0.82 -1.69
CA ALA A 203 13.47 1.09 -0.33
C ALA A 203 12.33 2.10 -0.38
N ILE A 204 11.19 1.76 0.24
CA ILE A 204 9.99 2.58 0.27
C ILE A 204 9.59 2.84 1.71
N PHE A 205 9.35 4.10 2.04
CA PHE A 205 8.87 4.54 3.35
C PHE A 205 7.48 5.14 3.20
N LEU A 206 6.45 4.48 3.74
CA LEU A 206 5.08 4.98 3.80
C LEU A 206 4.97 5.86 5.05
N GLY A 207 5.12 7.18 4.87
CA GLY A 207 5.16 8.14 5.96
C GLY A 207 3.77 8.51 6.45
N ASP A 208 3.65 8.93 7.71
CA ASP A 208 2.37 9.33 8.32
C ASP A 208 1.69 10.50 7.61
N SER A 209 0.36 10.51 7.74
CA SER A 209 -0.54 11.51 7.21
C SER A 209 -1.72 11.65 8.18
N ASP A 210 -2.25 12.85 8.33
CA ASP A 210 -3.51 13.08 9.07
C ASP A 210 -4.74 12.81 8.18
N ASN A 211 -4.52 12.53 6.89
CA ASN A 211 -5.56 12.30 5.90
C ASN A 211 -5.99 10.84 5.84
N SER A 212 -7.27 10.58 6.12
CA SER A 212 -7.84 9.23 6.12
C SER A 212 -7.72 8.51 4.77
N LEU A 213 -7.94 9.20 3.65
CA LEU A 213 -7.82 8.60 2.31
C LEU A 213 -6.35 8.32 1.96
N PHE A 214 -5.44 9.20 2.33
CA PHE A 214 -4.00 8.99 2.12
C PHE A 214 -3.50 7.80 2.97
N ASN A 215 -3.94 7.70 4.22
CA ASN A 215 -3.67 6.55 5.09
C ASN A 215 -4.24 5.25 4.52
N TYR A 216 -5.47 5.27 4.01
CA TYR A 216 -6.06 4.12 3.32
C TYR A 216 -5.26 3.72 2.07
N SER A 217 -4.75 4.70 1.33
CA SER A 217 -3.94 4.48 0.13
C SER A 217 -2.64 3.73 0.43
N LYS A 218 -2.10 3.80 1.66
CA LYS A 218 -0.95 2.98 2.09
C LYS A 218 -1.31 1.50 2.19
N SER A 219 -2.49 1.16 2.70
CA SER A 219 -2.98 -0.22 2.73
C SER A 219 -3.21 -0.74 1.32
N ILE A 220 -3.86 0.05 0.46
CA ILE A 220 -4.00 -0.25 -0.97
C ILE A 220 -2.62 -0.46 -1.63
N PHE A 221 -1.63 0.37 -1.31
CA PHE A 221 -0.27 0.20 -1.84
C PHE A 221 0.32 -1.18 -1.51
N ILE A 222 0.20 -1.65 -0.26
CA ILE A 222 0.68 -2.98 0.13
C ILE A 222 -0.07 -4.09 -0.62
N GLU A 223 -1.40 -3.99 -0.73
CA GLU A 223 -2.21 -4.97 -1.46
C GLU A 223 -1.84 -5.03 -2.95
N HIS A 224 -1.65 -3.85 -3.57
CA HIS A 224 -1.29 -3.70 -4.97
C HIS A 224 0.12 -4.23 -5.23
N LEU A 225 1.07 -3.87 -4.38
CA LEU A 225 2.44 -4.37 -4.45
C LEU A 225 2.46 -5.91 -4.42
N TYR A 226 1.78 -6.52 -3.44
CA TYR A 226 1.71 -7.97 -3.34
C TYR A 226 1.12 -8.60 -4.60
N LEU A 227 0.00 -8.07 -5.11
CA LEU A 227 -0.65 -8.56 -6.33
C LEU A 227 0.29 -8.51 -7.53
N CYS A 228 0.97 -7.38 -7.76
CA CYS A 228 1.90 -7.22 -8.88
C CYS A 228 3.08 -8.21 -8.80
N LEU A 229 3.64 -8.40 -7.60
CA LEU A 229 4.77 -9.32 -7.42
C LEU A 229 4.36 -10.77 -7.66
N VAL A 230 3.24 -11.21 -7.07
CA VAL A 230 2.72 -12.58 -7.25
C VAL A 230 2.29 -12.83 -8.70
N LYS A 231 1.71 -11.85 -9.39
CA LYS A 231 1.36 -11.99 -10.80
C LYS A 231 2.58 -12.22 -11.70
N LYS A 232 3.74 -11.66 -11.33
CA LYS A 232 4.99 -11.87 -12.05
C LYS A 232 5.69 -13.18 -11.66
N THR A 233 5.27 -13.83 -10.58
CA THR A 233 5.67 -15.20 -10.28
C THR A 233 4.74 -16.22 -10.95
N ASN A 234 5.27 -17.38 -11.31
CA ASN A 234 4.51 -18.49 -11.91
C ASN A 234 5.27 -19.81 -11.75
N SER A 235 4.76 -20.92 -12.28
CA SER A 235 5.41 -22.23 -12.16
C SER A 235 6.85 -22.28 -12.71
N LYS A 236 7.19 -21.45 -13.70
CA LYS A 236 8.55 -21.35 -14.28
C LYS A 236 9.44 -20.34 -13.53
N LYS A 237 8.85 -19.32 -12.91
CA LYS A 237 9.53 -18.32 -12.09
C LYS A 237 8.77 -18.15 -10.77
N PRO A 238 8.88 -19.09 -9.83
CA PRO A 238 8.01 -19.11 -8.64
C PRO A 238 8.33 -18.00 -7.63
N GLN A 239 9.42 -17.26 -7.84
CA GLN A 239 9.97 -16.33 -6.87
C GLN A 239 10.35 -15.00 -7.49
N CYS A 240 10.30 -13.95 -6.68
CA CYS A 240 10.96 -12.68 -7.00
C CYS A 240 12.48 -12.90 -7.17
N ASP A 241 13.12 -12.19 -8.09
CA ASP A 241 14.59 -12.25 -8.25
C ASP A 241 15.28 -11.75 -6.97
N ARG A 242 14.63 -10.79 -6.31
CA ARG A 242 15.07 -10.19 -5.05
C ARG A 242 14.08 -10.49 -3.95
N GLN A 243 14.57 -10.65 -2.73
CA GLN A 243 13.68 -10.72 -1.57
C GLN A 243 13.02 -9.37 -1.34
N VAL A 244 11.74 -9.39 -0.98
CA VAL A 244 10.99 -8.18 -0.63
C VAL A 244 10.56 -8.30 0.82
N TYR A 245 11.02 -7.39 1.68
CA TYR A 245 10.59 -7.33 3.08
C TYR A 245 9.63 -6.16 3.27
N ILE A 246 8.43 -6.46 3.75
CA ILE A 246 7.37 -5.51 4.09
C ILE A 246 7.27 -5.49 5.62
N THR A 247 7.70 -4.39 6.23
CA THR A 247 7.71 -4.23 7.69
C THR A 247 6.68 -3.18 8.09
N LEU A 248 5.67 -3.63 8.82
CA LEU A 248 4.53 -2.82 9.23
C LEU A 248 4.56 -2.59 10.76
N ARG A 249 5.08 -1.43 11.19
CA ARG A 249 4.98 -0.85 12.54
C ARG A 249 3.55 -0.43 12.85
N ASP A 250 3.12 -0.50 14.10
CA ASP A 250 1.78 -0.09 14.52
C ASP A 250 0.68 -0.67 13.60
N PHE A 251 0.86 -1.93 13.19
CA PHE A 251 0.06 -2.60 12.16
C PHE A 251 -1.44 -2.67 12.52
N GLU A 252 -1.77 -2.77 13.79
CA GLU A 252 -3.11 -2.72 14.38
C GLU A 252 -3.79 -1.35 14.25
N LYS A 253 -3.01 -0.28 14.04
CA LYS A 253 -3.50 1.10 13.89
C LYS A 253 -3.75 1.48 12.43
N MET A 254 -3.10 0.80 11.48
CA MET A 254 -3.30 1.02 10.04
C MET A 254 -4.75 0.71 9.61
N ASN A 255 -5.18 1.34 8.50
CA ASN A 255 -6.39 0.89 7.80
C ASN A 255 -6.22 -0.60 7.43
N PRO A 256 -7.25 -1.44 7.62
CA PRO A 256 -7.12 -2.88 7.39
C PRO A 256 -6.56 -3.21 6.00
N ILE A 257 -5.53 -4.06 5.95
CA ILE A 257 -5.04 -4.63 4.69
C ILE A 257 -5.85 -5.89 4.41
N ARG A 258 -6.67 -5.88 3.35
CA ARG A 258 -7.57 -6.99 3.02
C ARG A 258 -6.79 -8.22 2.58
N ASN A 259 -7.24 -9.38 3.05
CA ASN A 259 -6.63 -10.69 2.81
C ASN A 259 -5.18 -10.80 3.30
N ILE A 260 -4.78 -10.00 4.29
CA ILE A 260 -3.44 -10.08 4.87
C ILE A 260 -3.13 -11.48 5.41
N ASP A 261 -4.12 -12.20 5.95
CA ASP A 261 -3.98 -13.59 6.39
C ASP A 261 -3.58 -14.52 5.24
N ILE A 262 -4.22 -14.40 4.08
CA ILE A 262 -3.87 -15.14 2.87
C ILE A 262 -2.49 -14.74 2.35
N MET A 263 -2.18 -13.44 2.37
CA MET A 263 -0.87 -12.93 1.94
C MET A 263 0.25 -13.55 2.77
N VAL A 264 0.16 -13.50 4.10
CA VAL A 264 1.19 -14.09 4.98
C VAL A 264 1.23 -15.62 4.92
N SER A 265 0.17 -16.31 4.51
CA SER A 265 0.22 -17.74 4.26
C SER A 265 1.06 -18.11 3.03
N LEU A 266 1.01 -17.29 1.97
CA LEU A 266 1.53 -17.67 0.65
C LEU A 266 2.84 -16.95 0.27
N SER A 267 3.13 -15.80 0.88
CA SER A 267 4.20 -14.87 0.46
C SER A 267 5.61 -15.47 0.49
N VAL A 268 5.91 -16.33 1.47
CA VAL A 268 7.25 -16.88 1.70
C VAL A 268 7.74 -17.64 0.47
N SER A 269 6.84 -18.40 -0.17
CA SER A 269 7.17 -19.18 -1.37
C SER A 269 7.63 -18.31 -2.53
N ALA A 270 7.15 -17.05 -2.59
CA ALA A 270 7.48 -16.04 -3.59
C ALA A 270 8.65 -15.12 -3.19
N ARG A 271 9.31 -15.37 -2.05
CA ARG A 271 10.35 -14.53 -1.42
C ARG A 271 9.86 -13.13 -1.00
N ILE A 272 8.59 -13.05 -0.61
CA ILE A 272 7.98 -11.85 -0.02
C ILE A 272 7.75 -12.13 1.47
N TYR A 273 8.25 -11.25 2.33
CA TYR A 273 8.27 -11.47 3.77
C TYR A 273 7.59 -10.32 4.51
N PHE A 274 6.60 -10.64 5.34
CA PHE A 274 5.90 -9.69 6.19
C PHE A 274 6.44 -9.73 7.61
N ASN A 275 6.78 -8.56 8.14
CA ASN A 275 7.07 -8.33 9.55
C ASN A 275 5.96 -7.43 10.10
N LEU A 276 5.05 -8.00 10.89
CA LEU A 276 3.89 -7.30 11.42
C LEU A 276 4.12 -6.98 12.90
N LEU A 277 4.24 -5.70 13.23
CA LEU A 277 4.56 -5.22 14.57
C LEU A 277 3.31 -4.59 15.17
N PHE A 278 2.93 -5.04 16.37
CA PHE A 278 1.76 -4.54 17.08
C PHE A 278 1.94 -4.61 18.60
N ASP A 279 1.28 -3.73 19.35
CA ASP A 279 1.45 -3.66 20.81
C ASP A 279 0.63 -4.73 21.54
N SER A 280 -0.55 -5.05 21.03
CA SER A 280 -1.51 -5.94 21.68
C SER A 280 -2.28 -6.82 20.70
N GLU A 281 -2.34 -8.13 21.01
CA GLU A 281 -3.20 -9.08 20.29
C GLU A 281 -4.68 -8.68 20.38
N LEU A 282 -5.10 -8.00 21.46
CA LEU A 282 -6.46 -7.49 21.60
C LEU A 282 -6.77 -6.40 20.57
N GLU A 283 -5.83 -5.50 20.29
CA GLU A 283 -6.01 -4.46 19.27
C GLU A 283 -6.00 -5.05 17.87
N LEU A 284 -5.16 -6.07 17.65
CA LEU A 284 -5.18 -6.84 16.41
C LEU A 284 -6.53 -7.56 16.19
N LEU A 285 -7.09 -8.17 17.24
CA LEU A 285 -8.42 -8.79 17.23
C LEU A 285 -9.52 -7.77 16.94
N LYS A 286 -9.46 -6.58 17.56
CA LYS A 286 -10.41 -5.49 17.26
C LYS A 286 -10.33 -5.05 15.80
N ARG A 287 -9.12 -5.01 15.23
CA ARG A 287 -8.88 -4.56 13.86
C ARG A 287 -9.30 -5.58 12.80
N TYR A 288 -8.94 -6.85 12.99
CA TYR A 288 -9.05 -7.88 11.94
C TYR A 288 -10.04 -9.02 12.27
N GLY A 289 -10.60 -9.03 13.48
CA GLY A 289 -11.47 -10.09 13.95
C GLY A 289 -10.70 -11.37 14.33
N GLU A 290 -11.42 -12.32 14.95
CA GLU A 290 -10.85 -13.53 15.52
C GLU A 290 -10.21 -14.44 14.47
N THR A 291 -10.95 -14.73 13.38
CA THR A 291 -10.49 -15.66 12.34
C THR A 291 -9.22 -15.19 11.65
N THR A 292 -9.19 -13.94 11.21
CA THR A 292 -8.03 -13.35 10.52
C THR A 292 -6.83 -13.26 11.46
N THR A 293 -7.05 -12.83 12.71
CA THR A 293 -5.98 -12.73 13.72
C THR A 293 -5.35 -14.10 14.00
N SER A 294 -6.18 -15.13 14.20
CA SER A 294 -5.69 -16.51 14.39
C SER A 294 -4.82 -16.98 13.22
N ARG A 295 -5.23 -16.70 11.98
CA ARG A 295 -4.44 -17.06 10.80
C ARG A 295 -3.15 -16.26 10.68
N ILE A 296 -3.17 -14.96 10.96
CA ILE A 296 -1.95 -14.13 10.98
C ILE A 296 -0.94 -14.74 11.98
N LEU A 297 -1.37 -14.99 13.22
CA LEU A 297 -0.52 -15.53 14.27
C LEU A 297 -0.08 -16.98 14.01
N GLY A 298 -0.89 -17.78 13.32
CA GLY A 298 -0.55 -19.16 12.96
C GLY A 298 0.48 -19.25 11.82
N ASN A 299 0.45 -18.31 10.87
CA ASN A 299 1.37 -18.29 9.72
C ASN A 299 2.64 -17.48 9.96
N CYS A 300 2.64 -16.60 10.96
CA CYS A 300 3.81 -15.82 11.35
C CYS A 300 4.49 -16.44 12.58
N LYS A 301 5.81 -16.41 12.64
CA LYS A 301 6.53 -16.79 13.87
C LYS A 301 6.57 -15.61 14.83
N ARG A 302 6.26 -15.87 16.11
CA ARG A 302 6.64 -14.95 17.20
C ARG A 302 8.16 -14.93 17.26
N SER A 303 8.75 -13.73 17.30
CA SER A 303 10.20 -13.55 17.32
C SER A 303 10.83 -14.00 18.65
N ILE A 304 10.84 -15.29 18.95
CA ILE A 304 11.72 -15.84 19.96
C ILE A 304 13.11 -15.94 19.30
N GLY A 305 13.99 -14.97 19.59
CA GLY A 305 15.41 -15.00 19.19
C GLY A 305 15.78 -14.42 17.82
N ALA A 306 14.91 -13.63 17.19
CA ALA A 306 15.10 -13.19 15.80
C ALA A 306 15.88 -11.87 15.62
N GLU A 307 16.82 -11.47 16.50
CA GLU A 307 17.63 -10.26 16.27
C GLU A 307 18.55 -10.36 15.02
N TYR A 308 18.57 -11.50 14.31
CA TYR A 308 19.53 -11.78 13.22
C TYR A 308 18.93 -12.27 11.89
N ALA A 309 17.60 -12.31 11.74
CA ALA A 309 16.94 -12.93 10.57
C ALA A 309 16.49 -11.94 9.48
N TYR A 310 16.43 -10.64 9.77
CA TYR A 310 15.61 -9.74 8.98
C TYR A 310 16.19 -9.28 7.64
N LEU A 311 17.51 -9.33 7.45
CA LEU A 311 18.14 -8.89 6.18
C LEU A 311 19.39 -9.70 5.80
N VAL A 312 19.84 -10.59 6.67
CA VAL A 312 21.19 -11.17 6.66
C VAL A 312 21.19 -12.67 6.39
N GLY A 313 20.02 -13.30 6.39
CA GLY A 313 19.85 -14.66 5.87
C GLY A 313 19.93 -14.71 4.35
#